data_AF-A0A9D8IXU1-F1
#
_entry.id   AF-A0A9D8IXU1-F1
#
_cell.length_a   1.000
_cell.length_b   1.000
_cell.length_c   1.000
_cell.angle_alpha   90.00
_cell.angle_beta   90.00
_cell.angle_gamma   90.00
#
_symmetry.space_group_name_H-M   'P 1'
#
loop_
_entity.id
_entity.type
_entity.pdbx_description
1 polymer ?
#
loop_
_entity_poly.entity_id
_entity_poly.type
_entity_poly.pdbx_seq_one_letter_code
_entity_poly.pdbx_strand_id
1 'polypeptide(L)'
;MTENLIARMTAPGPKKILACDGGGILGLISVEILAKLESDLRARLNRPDLLLGDYFDFVCGTSTGAMIAACLAAGMDTATLRGFYVGSGKQMFDKASLFKRLRYTYNDEPLARLLRAELNRALGYANGASPATLGDANLRALLMVVLRNHTTDSPWPVSNNPLAKYNQLDRKDCNLHLPLWQVVRASTAAPTFFPPEVVTFAPDTPDEYSFVFVDGGVTTYNNPAFLAFQMATAAPYQVGWKTGVDDLLVVSVGTGSAAKARPKLDEDDLWLIDHAKNIPGALMNAASAGWDMACRMLGECRFGLPIDREIGDMVLAPGASAGASNWTGAKQFAYVRYEPDVTSTGLAGLGLAGIDPATVQVMDSVKHIKDIQRVGAAFAARHVDLKHLTGFC
;
A
#
# COMPACT_ATOMS: atom_id res chain seq x y z
N MET A 1 8.92 -13.65 20.79
CA MET A 1 7.80 -14.19 20.01
C MET A 1 6.71 -13.11 19.96
N THR A 2 6.05 -12.87 18.83
CA THR A 2 5.02 -11.84 18.67
C THR A 2 3.68 -12.27 19.30
N GLU A 3 3.69 -12.61 20.59
CA GLU A 3 2.48 -12.95 21.36
C GLU A 3 1.41 -11.85 21.23
N ASN A 4 1.85 -10.59 21.20
CA ASN A 4 1.01 -9.42 20.95
C ASN A 4 0.28 -9.48 19.61
N LEU A 5 0.95 -9.93 18.54
CA LEU A 5 0.36 -10.02 17.21
C LEU A 5 -0.66 -11.17 17.13
N ILE A 6 -0.35 -12.33 17.71
CA ILE A 6 -1.30 -13.46 17.79
C ILE A 6 -2.51 -13.07 18.62
N ALA A 7 -2.31 -12.43 19.78
CA ALA A 7 -3.40 -11.92 20.62
C ALA A 7 -4.27 -10.95 19.83
N ARG A 8 -3.67 -10.05 19.05
CA ARG A 8 -4.40 -9.13 18.19
C ARG A 8 -5.18 -9.83 17.08
N MET A 9 -4.56 -10.78 16.38
CA MET A 9 -5.20 -11.54 15.30
C MET A 9 -6.41 -12.33 15.82
N THR A 10 -6.29 -12.92 17.01
CA THR A 10 -7.31 -13.79 17.62
C THR A 10 -8.31 -13.06 18.51
N ALA A 11 -8.06 -11.78 18.83
CA ALA A 11 -8.96 -10.98 19.65
C ALA A 11 -10.38 -10.96 19.06
N PRO A 12 -11.44 -11.08 19.89
CA PRO A 12 -12.81 -11.06 19.41
C PRO A 12 -13.18 -9.66 18.89
N GLY A 13 -14.22 -9.61 18.06
CA GLY A 13 -14.78 -8.37 17.52
C GLY A 13 -14.35 -8.07 16.08
N PRO A 14 -14.81 -6.93 15.55
CA PRO A 14 -14.59 -6.57 14.15
C PRO A 14 -13.11 -6.36 13.85
N LYS A 15 -12.69 -6.77 12.64
CA LYS A 15 -11.31 -6.66 12.14
C LYS A 15 -11.19 -5.59 11.07
N LYS A 16 -10.03 -4.96 11.00
CA LYS A 16 -9.80 -3.79 10.14
C LYS A 16 -8.52 -3.97 9.32
N ILE A 17 -8.67 -3.87 8.00
CA ILE A 17 -7.59 -3.92 7.02
C ILE A 17 -7.40 -2.52 6.42
N LEU A 18 -6.15 -2.06 6.36
CA LEU A 18 -5.71 -0.90 5.58
C LEU A 18 -4.80 -1.38 4.44
N ALA A 19 -5.16 -1.03 3.21
CA ALA A 19 -4.38 -1.31 2.01
C ALA A 19 -3.88 -0.02 1.37
N CYS A 20 -2.58 0.07 1.12
CA CYS A 20 -1.94 1.21 0.48
C CYS A 20 -1.35 0.83 -0.88
N ASP A 21 -1.74 1.56 -1.92
CA ASP A 21 -1.30 1.30 -3.28
C ASP A 21 0.15 1.71 -3.54
N GLY A 22 0.73 1.15 -4.61
CA GLY A 22 1.99 1.63 -5.18
C GLY A 22 1.84 2.89 -6.04
N GLY A 23 2.89 3.72 -6.12
CA GLY A 23 2.86 4.96 -6.89
C GLY A 23 4.07 5.90 -6.75
N GLY A 24 5.21 5.42 -6.24
CA GLY A 24 6.42 6.24 -6.03
C GLY A 24 6.18 7.45 -5.09
N ILE A 25 6.61 8.64 -5.50
CA ILE A 25 6.44 9.87 -4.70
C ILE A 25 4.96 10.25 -4.51
N LEU A 26 4.06 9.76 -5.36
CA LEU A 26 2.62 9.99 -5.24
C LEU A 26 2.02 9.34 -3.98
N GLY A 27 2.77 8.46 -3.30
CA GLY A 27 2.42 7.97 -1.95
C GLY A 27 2.18 9.09 -0.94
N LEU A 28 2.71 10.31 -1.16
CA LEU A 28 2.37 11.48 -0.35
C LEU A 28 0.87 11.82 -0.38
N ILE A 29 0.15 11.55 -1.47
CA ILE A 29 -1.31 11.69 -1.51
C ILE A 29 -1.95 10.77 -0.46
N SER A 30 -1.54 9.51 -0.43
CA SER A 30 -2.02 8.53 0.55
C SER A 30 -1.66 8.95 1.97
N VAL A 31 -0.45 9.48 2.20
CA VAL A 31 -0.03 9.99 3.52
C VAL A 31 -0.91 11.14 3.99
N GLU A 32 -1.29 12.10 3.13
CA GLU A 32 -2.19 13.19 3.52
C GLU A 32 -3.63 12.70 3.82
N ILE A 33 -4.12 11.73 3.06
CA ILE A 33 -5.42 11.06 3.32
C ILE A 33 -5.39 10.35 4.68
N LEU A 34 -4.35 9.57 4.94
CA LEU A 34 -4.16 8.85 6.19
C LEU A 34 -3.98 9.81 7.37
N ALA A 35 -3.32 10.94 7.19
CA ALA A 35 -3.17 11.95 8.23
C ALA A 35 -4.50 12.56 8.66
N LYS A 36 -5.41 12.83 7.70
CA LYS A 36 -6.77 13.26 8.02
C LYS A 36 -7.52 12.17 8.79
N LEU A 37 -7.45 10.92 8.32
CA LEU A 37 -8.09 9.79 8.97
C LEU A 37 -7.58 9.58 10.40
N GLU A 38 -6.26 9.61 10.61
CA GLU A 38 -5.64 9.50 11.94
C GLU A 38 -6.12 10.64 12.86
N SER A 39 -6.11 11.87 12.37
CA SER A 39 -6.58 13.03 13.13
C SER A 39 -8.06 12.91 13.53
N ASP A 40 -8.92 12.47 12.61
CA ASP A 40 -10.35 12.31 12.89
C ASP A 40 -10.60 11.18 13.88
N LEU A 41 -9.90 10.05 13.74
CA LEU A 41 -9.98 8.92 14.67
C LEU A 41 -9.52 9.32 16.07
N ARG A 42 -8.40 10.06 16.19
CA ARG A 42 -7.92 10.61 17.46
C ARG A 42 -9.00 11.44 18.15
N ALA A 43 -9.66 12.33 17.40
CA ALA A 43 -10.74 13.17 17.93
C ALA A 43 -11.98 12.36 18.31
N ARG A 44 -12.42 11.44 17.45
CA ARG A 44 -13.62 10.61 17.67
C ARG A 44 -13.48 9.67 18.86
N LEU A 45 -12.31 9.05 19.01
CA LEU A 45 -12.01 8.07 20.05
C LEU A 45 -11.48 8.71 21.34
N ASN A 46 -11.28 10.04 21.36
CA ASN A 46 -10.62 10.76 22.45
C ASN A 46 -9.27 10.15 22.84
N ARG A 47 -8.47 9.78 21.83
CA ARG A 47 -7.17 9.13 21.95
C ARG A 47 -6.12 9.91 21.17
N PRO A 48 -5.53 10.98 21.72
CA PRO A 48 -4.57 11.82 21.00
C PRO A 48 -3.28 11.08 20.61
N ASP A 49 -2.99 9.98 21.29
CA ASP A 49 -1.85 9.08 21.08
C ASP A 49 -2.15 7.96 20.07
N LEU A 50 -3.39 7.84 19.57
CA LEU A 50 -3.77 6.79 18.63
C LEU A 50 -2.91 6.85 17.37
N LEU A 51 -2.41 5.70 16.96
CA LEU A 51 -1.70 5.51 15.70
C LEU A 51 -2.51 4.59 14.80
N LEU A 52 -2.41 4.77 13.48
CA LEU A 52 -3.15 3.90 12.57
C LEU A 52 -2.75 2.42 12.70
N GLY A 53 -1.50 2.12 13.07
CA GLY A 53 -1.06 0.75 13.42
C GLY A 53 -1.73 0.18 14.68
N ASP A 54 -2.30 1.03 15.55
CA ASP A 54 -3.09 0.60 16.70
C ASP A 54 -4.57 0.40 16.32
N TYR A 55 -5.06 1.14 15.32
CA TYR A 55 -6.45 1.04 14.84
C TYR A 55 -6.67 -0.11 13.86
N PHE A 56 -5.77 -0.31 12.90
CA PHE A 56 -5.87 -1.37 11.89
C PHE A 56 -5.17 -2.63 12.34
N ASP A 57 -5.85 -3.77 12.22
CA ASP A 57 -5.31 -5.08 12.60
C ASP A 57 -4.38 -5.66 11.53
N PHE A 58 -4.59 -5.25 10.29
CA PHE A 58 -3.77 -5.63 9.14
C PHE A 58 -3.51 -4.41 8.28
N VAL A 59 -2.26 -4.04 8.12
CA VAL A 59 -1.80 -3.06 7.15
C VAL A 59 -1.06 -3.76 6.02
N CYS A 60 -1.34 -3.39 4.79
CA CYS A 60 -0.65 -3.95 3.64
C CYS A 60 -0.31 -2.90 2.60
N GLY A 61 0.69 -3.20 1.78
CA GLY A 61 1.04 -2.30 0.71
C GLY A 61 1.94 -2.88 -0.35
N THR A 62 1.97 -2.15 -1.47
CA THR A 62 2.82 -2.42 -2.63
C THR A 62 3.69 -1.20 -2.90
N SER A 63 4.99 -1.39 -3.15
CA SER A 63 5.91 -0.28 -3.44
C SER A 63 5.88 0.81 -2.35
N THR A 64 5.67 2.07 -2.72
CA THR A 64 5.48 3.18 -1.77
C THR A 64 4.44 2.84 -0.69
N GLY A 65 3.36 2.12 -1.04
CA GLY A 65 2.38 1.64 -0.09
C GLY A 65 2.94 0.62 0.91
N ALA A 66 3.89 -0.23 0.51
CA ALA A 66 4.58 -1.15 1.42
C ALA A 66 5.43 -0.39 2.45
N MET A 67 6.05 0.71 2.03
CA MET A 67 6.79 1.61 2.91
C MET A 67 5.86 2.30 3.90
N ILE A 68 4.70 2.81 3.44
CA ILE A 68 3.64 3.36 4.31
C ILE A 68 3.20 2.30 5.31
N ALA A 69 2.79 1.11 4.85
CA ALA A 69 2.28 0.04 5.69
C ALA A 69 3.32 -0.42 6.73
N ALA A 70 4.59 -0.57 6.35
CA ALA A 70 5.65 -0.95 7.28
C ALA A 70 5.91 0.13 8.35
N CYS A 71 5.92 1.41 7.97
CA CYS A 71 6.07 2.51 8.93
C CYS A 71 4.88 2.56 9.91
N LEU A 72 3.64 2.41 9.43
CA LEU A 72 2.46 2.36 10.29
C LEU A 72 2.48 1.15 11.22
N ALA A 73 2.83 -0.04 10.71
CA ALA A 73 3.00 -1.24 11.52
C ALA A 73 4.10 -1.08 12.58
N ALA A 74 5.16 -0.34 12.28
CA ALA A 74 6.23 0.00 13.22
C ALA A 74 5.83 1.08 14.25
N GLY A 75 4.59 1.60 14.20
CA GLY A 75 4.10 2.58 15.16
C GLY A 75 4.48 4.02 14.85
N MET A 76 4.76 4.34 13.58
CA MET A 76 5.02 5.72 13.13
C MET A 76 3.70 6.48 12.94
N ASP A 77 3.61 7.71 13.45
CA ASP A 77 2.49 8.60 13.14
C ASP A 77 2.57 9.16 11.71
N THR A 78 1.44 9.63 11.21
CA THR A 78 1.34 10.14 9.84
C THR A 78 2.15 11.43 9.62
N ALA A 79 2.42 12.20 10.68
CA ALA A 79 3.23 13.41 10.61
C ALA A 79 4.73 13.11 10.39
N THR A 80 5.25 12.12 11.10
CA THR A 80 6.60 11.59 10.97
C THR A 80 6.77 10.92 9.62
N LEU A 81 5.78 10.14 9.19
CA LEU A 81 5.77 9.52 7.86
C LEU A 81 5.80 10.58 6.74
N ARG A 82 5.00 11.64 6.85
CA ARG A 82 5.05 12.80 5.94
C ARG A 82 6.45 13.44 5.92
N GLY A 83 7.03 13.68 7.10
CA GLY A 83 8.37 14.23 7.24
C GLY A 83 9.43 13.38 6.55
N PHE A 84 9.33 12.06 6.69
CA PHE A 84 10.20 11.09 6.02
C PHE A 84 10.10 11.20 4.49
N TYR A 85 8.88 11.21 3.93
CA TYR A 85 8.70 11.37 2.48
C TYR A 85 9.24 12.70 1.94
N VAL A 86 8.97 13.81 2.64
CA VAL A 86 9.41 15.15 2.21
C VAL A 86 10.93 15.28 2.33
N GLY A 87 11.51 14.82 3.44
CA GLY A 87 12.96 14.90 3.70
C GLY A 87 13.78 13.98 2.81
N SER A 88 13.25 12.79 2.50
CA SER A 88 13.96 11.77 1.74
C SER A 88 13.57 11.71 0.27
N GLY A 89 12.52 12.41 -0.17
CA GLY A 89 11.96 12.32 -1.53
C GLY A 89 12.96 12.47 -2.68
N LYS A 90 13.92 13.41 -2.59
CA LYS A 90 15.01 13.54 -3.58
C LYS A 90 15.94 12.33 -3.60
N GLN A 91 16.25 11.78 -2.43
CA GLN A 91 17.13 10.61 -2.34
C GLN A 91 16.41 9.33 -2.74
N MET A 92 15.09 9.28 -2.53
CA MET A 92 14.24 8.12 -2.80
C MET A 92 13.68 8.08 -4.21
N PHE A 93 13.50 9.20 -4.92
CA PHE A 93 12.74 9.19 -6.18
C PHE A 93 13.31 10.07 -7.32
N ASP A 94 14.49 10.70 -7.17
CA ASP A 94 15.09 11.50 -8.26
C ASP A 94 15.93 10.64 -9.22
N LYS A 95 15.45 10.46 -10.47
CA LYS A 95 16.14 9.74 -11.56
C LYS A 95 17.59 10.19 -11.76
N ALA A 96 17.91 11.48 -11.67
CA ALA A 96 19.27 11.98 -11.92
C ALA A 96 20.26 11.50 -10.83
N SER A 97 19.77 11.26 -9.62
CA SER A 97 20.55 10.61 -8.55
C SER A 97 20.73 9.12 -8.84
N LEU A 98 19.71 8.46 -9.42
CA LEU A 98 19.69 7.01 -9.70
C LEU A 98 20.65 6.62 -10.84
N PHE A 99 20.73 7.40 -11.93
CA PHE A 99 21.69 7.15 -13.01
C PHE A 99 23.15 7.23 -12.56
N LYS A 100 23.46 8.04 -11.53
CA LYS A 100 24.80 8.07 -10.91
C LYS A 100 25.07 6.86 -10.00
N ARG A 101 24.02 6.21 -9.47
CA ARG A 101 24.09 5.07 -8.54
C ARG A 101 24.26 3.71 -9.22
N LEU A 102 23.87 3.57 -10.48
CA LEU A 102 24.12 2.37 -11.31
C LEU A 102 25.62 1.98 -11.42
N ARG A 103 26.55 2.85 -11.00
CA ARG A 103 28.00 2.58 -10.94
C ARG A 103 28.52 2.11 -9.57
N TYR A 104 27.68 2.01 -8.54
CA TYR A 104 28.09 1.65 -7.17
C TYR A 104 27.46 0.33 -6.70
N THR A 105 28.26 -0.46 -5.99
CA THR A 105 27.98 -1.83 -5.53
C THR A 105 26.87 -1.91 -4.47
N TYR A 106 26.29 -3.11 -4.39
CA TYR A 106 24.94 -3.46 -3.95
C TYR A 106 24.58 -3.34 -2.45
N ASN A 107 25.32 -2.63 -1.58
CA ASN A 107 24.96 -2.58 -0.14
C ASN A 107 25.00 -1.17 0.51
N ASP A 108 25.31 -0.12 -0.25
CA ASP A 108 25.43 1.25 0.26
C ASP A 108 24.39 2.23 -0.33
N GLU A 109 23.23 1.72 -0.75
CA GLU A 109 22.17 2.58 -1.27
C GLU A 109 21.60 3.50 -0.17
N PRO A 110 21.49 4.83 -0.41
CA PRO A 110 20.93 5.77 0.56
C PRO A 110 19.52 5.39 1.05
N LEU A 111 18.68 4.81 0.18
CA LEU A 111 17.32 4.39 0.54
C LEU A 111 17.33 3.23 1.55
N ALA A 112 18.18 2.21 1.34
CA ALA A 112 18.32 1.09 2.27
C ALA A 112 18.76 1.58 3.67
N ARG A 113 19.73 2.49 3.72
CA ARG A 113 20.21 3.07 4.99
C ARG A 113 19.13 3.90 5.68
N LEU A 114 18.39 4.72 4.94
CA LEU A 114 17.29 5.52 5.48
C LEU A 114 16.15 4.65 6.00
N LEU A 115 15.70 3.66 5.21
CA LEU A 115 14.64 2.73 5.62
C LEU A 115 15.05 1.96 6.87
N ARG A 116 16.28 1.43 6.90
CA ARG A 116 16.82 0.74 8.07
C ARG A 116 16.80 1.65 9.30
N ALA A 117 17.30 2.88 9.17
CA ALA A 117 17.37 3.82 10.29
C ALA A 117 15.97 4.18 10.82
N GLU A 118 15.03 4.53 9.94
CA GLU A 118 13.68 4.94 10.34
C GLU A 118 12.86 3.79 10.92
N LEU A 119 12.92 2.59 10.34
CA LEU A 119 12.20 1.43 10.86
C LEU A 119 12.78 0.96 12.20
N ASN A 120 14.12 0.90 12.34
CA ASN A 120 14.74 0.59 13.62
C ASN A 120 14.35 1.61 14.68
N ARG A 121 14.40 2.91 14.35
CA ARG A 121 14.02 3.99 15.28
C ARG A 121 12.56 3.87 15.71
N ALA A 122 11.65 3.65 14.76
CA ALA A 122 10.22 3.49 15.05
C ALA A 122 9.95 2.27 15.96
N LEU A 123 10.68 1.18 15.75
CA LEU A 123 10.62 -0.04 16.56
C LEU A 123 11.42 0.05 17.88
N GLY A 124 12.00 1.21 18.21
CA GLY A 124 12.68 1.46 19.49
C GLY A 124 14.13 0.98 19.58
N TYR A 125 14.77 0.64 18.46
CA TYR A 125 16.17 0.25 18.43
C TYR A 125 17.10 1.47 18.50
N ALA A 126 18.26 1.29 19.13
CA ALA A 126 19.32 2.29 19.13
C ALA A 126 19.96 2.46 17.74
N ASN A 127 20.51 3.65 17.48
CA ASN A 127 21.25 3.93 16.25
C ASN A 127 22.42 2.95 16.09
N GLY A 128 22.53 2.33 14.91
CA GLY A 128 23.58 1.34 14.61
C GLY A 128 23.28 -0.09 15.08
N ALA A 129 22.13 -0.33 15.73
CA ALA A 129 21.70 -1.69 16.06
C ALA A 129 21.52 -2.57 14.80
N SER A 130 21.47 -3.89 15.02
CA SER A 130 21.10 -4.85 13.98
C SER A 130 19.76 -4.47 13.34
N PRO A 131 19.57 -4.75 12.03
CA PRO A 131 18.29 -4.46 11.39
C PRO A 131 17.15 -5.20 12.07
N ALA A 132 16.04 -4.51 12.31
CA ALA A 132 14.78 -5.15 12.68
C ALA A 132 14.34 -6.12 11.58
N THR A 133 13.68 -7.21 11.97
CA THR A 133 13.21 -8.25 11.05
C THR A 133 11.71 -8.17 10.80
N LEU A 134 11.20 -8.91 9.81
CA LEU A 134 9.77 -8.99 9.54
C LEU A 134 8.99 -9.57 10.74
N GLY A 135 9.63 -10.39 11.58
CA GLY A 135 9.07 -10.96 12.81
C GLY A 135 9.28 -10.12 14.07
N ASP A 136 9.66 -8.85 13.97
CA ASP A 136 9.93 -8.00 15.12
C ASP A 136 8.73 -7.91 16.09
N ALA A 137 9.00 -8.03 17.39
CA ALA A 137 7.99 -8.06 18.44
C ALA A 137 7.27 -6.72 18.65
N ASN A 138 7.87 -5.62 18.21
CA ASN A 138 7.32 -4.27 18.36
C ASN A 138 6.42 -3.84 17.19
N LEU A 139 6.25 -4.68 16.17
CA LEU A 139 5.25 -4.46 15.12
C LEU A 139 3.83 -4.58 15.71
N ARG A 140 3.01 -3.56 15.43
CA ARG A 140 1.70 -3.34 16.10
C ARG A 140 0.51 -3.93 15.35
N ALA A 141 0.70 -4.25 14.08
CA ALA A 141 -0.31 -4.81 13.19
C ALA A 141 0.26 -5.95 12.35
N LEU A 142 -0.63 -6.77 11.80
CA LEU A 142 -0.26 -7.69 10.73
C LEU A 142 0.23 -6.82 9.56
N LEU A 143 1.38 -7.15 9.00
CA LEU A 143 1.98 -6.44 7.87
C LEU A 143 2.04 -7.40 6.70
N MET A 144 1.59 -6.96 5.52
CA MET A 144 1.86 -7.63 4.24
C MET A 144 2.55 -6.66 3.29
N VAL A 145 3.62 -7.14 2.68
CA VAL A 145 4.36 -6.44 1.64
C VAL A 145 4.27 -7.25 0.35
N VAL A 146 3.84 -6.62 -0.73
CA VAL A 146 3.76 -7.25 -2.05
C VAL A 146 5.05 -7.03 -2.82
N LEU A 147 5.62 -8.11 -3.34
CA LEU A 147 6.86 -8.13 -4.11
C LEU A 147 6.64 -8.91 -5.41
N ARG A 148 7.56 -8.75 -6.37
CA ARG A 148 7.69 -9.71 -7.47
C ARG A 148 8.99 -10.47 -7.35
N ASN A 149 8.92 -11.78 -7.24
CA ASN A 149 10.09 -12.64 -7.37
C ASN A 149 10.39 -12.80 -8.87
N HIS A 150 11.48 -12.16 -9.31
CA HIS A 150 11.94 -12.23 -10.69
C HIS A 150 12.60 -13.57 -11.01
N THR A 151 13.18 -14.25 -10.02
CA THR A 151 13.77 -15.58 -10.20
C THR A 151 12.72 -16.64 -10.51
N THR A 152 11.55 -16.58 -9.88
CA THR A 152 10.47 -17.57 -10.03
C THR A 152 9.30 -17.10 -10.90
N ASP A 153 9.39 -15.90 -11.46
CA ASP A 153 8.32 -15.25 -12.23
C ASP A 153 6.95 -15.24 -11.51
N SER A 154 6.94 -14.86 -10.23
CA SER A 154 5.72 -14.90 -9.42
C SER A 154 5.55 -13.66 -8.54
N PRO A 155 4.30 -13.21 -8.31
CA PRO A 155 3.99 -12.36 -7.16
C PRO A 155 4.42 -13.06 -5.86
N TRP A 156 4.91 -12.28 -4.91
CA TRP A 156 5.36 -12.78 -3.62
C TRP A 156 4.84 -11.87 -2.50
N PRO A 157 3.55 -12.01 -2.10
CA PRO A 157 3.06 -11.36 -0.91
C PRO A 157 3.64 -12.05 0.32
N VAL A 158 4.47 -11.33 1.06
CA VAL A 158 5.05 -11.80 2.31
C VAL A 158 4.39 -11.07 3.47
N SER A 159 4.10 -11.79 4.56
CA SER A 159 3.51 -11.20 5.77
C SER A 159 4.28 -11.57 7.01
N ASN A 160 4.07 -10.85 8.10
CA ASN A 160 4.61 -11.17 9.43
C ASN A 160 3.71 -12.14 10.24
N ASN A 161 2.71 -12.79 9.61
CA ASN A 161 1.82 -13.73 10.29
C ASN A 161 2.61 -14.93 10.84
N PRO A 162 2.73 -15.13 12.16
CA PRO A 162 3.50 -16.24 12.72
C PRO A 162 2.90 -17.63 12.45
N LEU A 163 1.62 -17.70 12.08
CA LEU A 163 0.92 -18.95 11.76
C LEU A 163 1.03 -19.33 10.27
N ALA A 164 1.63 -18.47 9.43
CA ALA A 164 1.77 -18.78 8.01
C ALA A 164 2.81 -19.89 7.77
N LYS A 165 2.60 -20.68 6.71
CA LYS A 165 3.44 -21.83 6.33
C LYS A 165 4.94 -21.52 6.26
N TYR A 166 5.31 -20.38 5.69
CA TYR A 166 6.71 -19.97 5.50
C TYR A 166 7.26 -19.11 6.65
N ASN A 167 6.48 -18.95 7.72
CA ASN A 167 6.83 -18.18 8.91
C ASN A 167 6.99 -19.06 10.15
N GLN A 168 6.93 -20.38 9.98
CA GLN A 168 7.17 -21.35 11.05
C GLN A 168 8.64 -21.27 11.48
N LEU A 169 8.88 -21.12 12.79
CA LEU A 169 10.22 -20.84 13.35
C LEU A 169 11.20 -22.03 13.26
N ASP A 170 10.69 -23.23 13.05
CA ASP A 170 11.48 -24.44 12.82
C ASP A 170 12.06 -24.50 11.39
N ARG A 171 11.61 -23.62 10.50
CA ARG A 171 12.15 -23.49 9.15
C ARG A 171 13.46 -22.71 9.16
N LYS A 172 14.46 -23.25 8.47
CA LYS A 172 15.73 -22.54 8.21
C LYS A 172 15.55 -21.30 7.34
N ASP A 173 14.57 -21.34 6.43
CA ASP A 173 14.19 -20.27 5.49
C ASP A 173 12.98 -19.45 5.98
N CYS A 174 12.76 -19.35 7.29
CA CYS A 174 11.63 -18.61 7.87
C CYS A 174 11.65 -17.13 7.46
N ASN A 175 10.57 -16.65 6.84
CA ASN A 175 10.52 -15.25 6.37
C ASN A 175 10.57 -14.23 7.51
N LEU A 176 10.20 -14.62 8.74
CA LEU A 176 10.22 -13.72 9.90
C LEU A 176 11.63 -13.26 10.27
N HIS A 177 12.67 -13.98 9.80
CA HIS A 177 14.06 -13.60 9.99
C HIS A 177 14.57 -12.58 8.96
N LEU A 178 13.81 -12.34 7.88
CA LEU A 178 14.22 -11.40 6.84
C LEU A 178 14.28 -9.97 7.40
N PRO A 179 15.32 -9.18 7.07
CA PRO A 179 15.39 -7.78 7.48
C PRO A 179 14.18 -7.00 6.93
N LEU A 180 13.44 -6.32 7.81
CA LEU A 180 12.22 -5.61 7.44
C LEU A 180 12.47 -4.55 6.37
N TRP A 181 13.55 -3.77 6.54
CA TRP A 181 13.94 -2.74 5.57
C TRP A 181 14.21 -3.33 4.18
N GLN A 182 14.77 -4.55 4.12
CA GLN A 182 15.13 -5.20 2.86
C GLN A 182 13.88 -5.68 2.12
N VAL A 183 12.92 -6.26 2.85
CA VAL A 183 11.61 -6.63 2.30
C VAL A 183 10.87 -5.40 1.75
N VAL A 184 10.89 -4.28 2.46
CA VAL A 184 10.29 -3.02 1.99
C VAL A 184 11.06 -2.45 0.79
N ARG A 185 12.40 -2.49 0.82
CA ARG A 185 13.25 -2.01 -0.28
C ARG A 185 13.03 -2.81 -1.56
N ALA A 186 12.92 -4.13 -1.45
CA ALA A 186 12.59 -5.01 -2.56
C ALA A 186 11.24 -4.63 -3.20
N SER A 187 10.24 -4.28 -2.38
CA SER A 187 8.90 -3.92 -2.87
C SER A 187 8.90 -2.60 -3.63
N THR A 188 9.88 -1.73 -3.37
CA THR A 188 10.07 -0.41 -4.02
C THR A 188 11.10 -0.45 -5.15
N ALA A 189 11.64 -1.62 -5.51
CA ALA A 189 12.68 -1.77 -6.53
C ALA A 189 12.13 -1.69 -7.96
N ALA A 190 11.54 -0.55 -8.32
CA ALA A 190 10.88 -0.35 -9.61
C ALA A 190 11.87 -0.50 -10.76
N PRO A 191 11.61 -1.39 -11.74
CA PRO A 191 12.50 -1.55 -12.90
C PRO A 191 12.78 -0.22 -13.57
N THR A 192 14.03 0.00 -14.00
CA THR A 192 14.57 1.26 -14.56
C THR A 192 14.76 2.43 -13.59
N PHE A 193 14.19 2.38 -12.39
CA PHE A 193 14.42 3.38 -11.32
C PHE A 193 15.42 2.86 -10.28
N PHE A 194 15.32 1.58 -9.92
CA PHE A 194 16.11 0.96 -8.87
C PHE A 194 16.70 -0.37 -9.34
N PRO A 195 17.90 -0.74 -8.85
CA PRO A 195 18.38 -2.10 -9.06
C PRO A 195 17.49 -3.09 -8.30
N PRO A 196 17.31 -4.33 -8.82
CA PRO A 196 16.58 -5.40 -8.15
C PRO A 196 17.18 -5.73 -6.78
N GLU A 197 16.39 -6.25 -5.83
CA GLU A 197 16.81 -6.69 -4.49
C GLU A 197 17.10 -8.18 -4.40
N VAL A 198 18.30 -8.54 -3.96
CA VAL A 198 18.67 -9.94 -3.74
C VAL A 198 18.45 -10.28 -2.27
N VAL A 199 17.52 -11.19 -2.00
CA VAL A 199 17.23 -11.68 -0.66
C VAL A 199 17.72 -13.11 -0.54
N THR A 200 18.58 -13.35 0.45
CA THR A 200 19.15 -14.66 0.78
C THR A 200 18.38 -15.31 1.91
N PHE A 201 18.08 -16.60 1.74
CA PHE A 201 17.37 -17.44 2.70
C PHE A 201 18.32 -18.48 3.28
N ALA A 202 18.09 -18.84 4.55
CA ALA A 202 18.94 -19.76 5.31
C ALA A 202 20.46 -19.42 5.21
N PRO A 203 20.86 -18.15 5.43
CA PRO A 203 22.24 -17.72 5.25
C PRO A 203 23.18 -18.49 6.18
N ASP A 204 24.40 -18.74 5.70
CA ASP A 204 25.46 -19.46 6.42
C ASP A 204 25.08 -20.92 6.75
N THR A 205 24.14 -21.52 5.99
CA THR A 205 23.76 -22.93 6.10
C THR A 205 23.96 -23.68 4.77
N PRO A 206 24.04 -25.02 4.77
CA PRO A 206 24.12 -25.80 3.52
C PRO A 206 22.90 -25.66 2.60
N ASP A 207 21.79 -25.11 3.11
CA ASP A 207 20.53 -24.91 2.38
C ASP A 207 20.37 -23.45 1.89
N GLU A 208 21.46 -22.66 1.89
CA GLU A 208 21.44 -21.26 1.46
C GLU A 208 21.02 -21.12 -0.01
N TYR A 209 20.08 -20.22 -0.28
CA TYR A 209 19.73 -19.82 -1.65
C TYR A 209 19.26 -18.37 -1.67
N SER A 210 19.30 -17.75 -2.86
CA SER A 210 18.87 -16.36 -3.04
C SER A 210 17.82 -16.24 -4.14
N PHE A 211 16.94 -15.26 -3.97
CA PHE A 211 16.02 -14.82 -5.01
C PHE A 211 16.25 -13.35 -5.34
N VAL A 212 15.97 -13.01 -6.59
CA VAL A 212 16.00 -11.63 -7.10
C VAL A 212 14.58 -11.10 -7.11
N PHE A 213 14.37 -9.99 -6.41
CA PHE A 213 13.09 -9.33 -6.28
C PHE A 213 13.09 -7.98 -6.99
N VAL A 214 11.93 -7.62 -7.52
CA VAL A 214 11.64 -6.28 -8.05
C VAL A 214 10.33 -5.78 -7.46
N ASP A 215 10.00 -4.52 -7.76
CA ASP A 215 8.81 -3.85 -7.25
C ASP A 215 7.52 -4.68 -7.43
N GLY A 216 6.71 -4.72 -6.37
CA GLY A 216 5.44 -5.46 -6.37
C GLY A 216 4.39 -4.88 -7.32
N GLY A 217 4.53 -3.62 -7.75
CA GLY A 217 3.74 -2.99 -8.79
C GLY A 217 3.96 -3.60 -10.17
N VAL A 218 5.02 -4.39 -10.37
CA VAL A 218 5.22 -5.26 -11.55
C VAL A 218 4.40 -6.57 -11.43
N THR A 219 3.34 -6.55 -10.63
CA THR A 219 2.34 -7.62 -10.54
C THR A 219 0.95 -7.01 -10.70
N THR A 220 -0.08 -7.84 -10.73
CA THR A 220 -1.47 -7.35 -10.73
C THR A 220 -1.88 -6.73 -9.39
N TYR A 221 -1.05 -6.76 -8.35
CA TYR A 221 -1.40 -6.37 -6.99
C TYR A 221 -0.86 -4.99 -6.60
N ASN A 222 -0.88 -4.01 -7.53
CA ASN A 222 -0.55 -2.62 -7.18
C ASN A 222 -1.58 -2.02 -6.20
N ASN A 223 -2.84 -2.43 -6.28
CA ASN A 223 -3.84 -2.31 -5.21
C ASN A 223 -3.94 -3.65 -4.46
N PRO A 224 -3.40 -3.76 -3.23
CA PRO A 224 -3.35 -5.03 -2.50
C PRO A 224 -4.60 -5.31 -1.64
N ALA A 225 -5.66 -4.50 -1.74
CA ALA A 225 -6.83 -4.59 -0.86
C ALA A 225 -7.52 -5.97 -0.93
N PHE A 226 -7.79 -6.45 -2.14
CA PHE A 226 -8.44 -7.75 -2.31
C PHE A 226 -7.53 -8.91 -1.90
N LEU A 227 -6.23 -8.81 -2.17
CA LEU A 227 -5.26 -9.80 -1.75
C LEU A 227 -5.16 -9.90 -0.22
N ALA A 228 -5.20 -8.77 0.49
CA ALA A 228 -5.23 -8.75 1.95
C ALA A 228 -6.51 -9.39 2.50
N PHE A 229 -7.67 -9.12 1.89
CA PHE A 229 -8.91 -9.81 2.22
C PHE A 229 -8.79 -11.34 2.03
N GLN A 230 -8.22 -11.79 0.91
CA GLN A 230 -7.98 -13.21 0.66
C GLN A 230 -7.05 -13.82 1.72
N MET A 231 -5.96 -13.13 2.07
CA MET A 231 -5.03 -13.60 3.10
C MET A 231 -5.64 -13.62 4.50
N ALA A 232 -6.52 -12.68 4.82
CA ALA A 232 -7.20 -12.61 6.10
C ALA A 232 -8.23 -13.73 6.30
N THR A 233 -8.80 -14.25 5.22
CA THR A 233 -9.98 -15.13 5.27
C THR A 233 -9.72 -16.56 4.79
N ALA A 234 -8.78 -16.77 3.87
CA ALA A 234 -8.53 -18.09 3.32
C ALA A 234 -7.71 -18.97 4.29
N ALA A 235 -8.21 -20.18 4.54
CA ALA A 235 -7.66 -21.13 5.51
C ALA A 235 -6.14 -21.39 5.40
N PRO A 236 -5.51 -21.49 4.20
CA PRO A 236 -4.07 -21.74 4.09
C PRO A 236 -3.18 -20.65 4.71
N TYR A 237 -3.68 -19.42 4.82
CA TYR A 237 -2.93 -18.32 5.45
C TYR A 237 -3.06 -18.28 6.97
N GLN A 238 -3.95 -19.07 7.57
CA GLN A 238 -4.14 -19.20 9.02
C GLN A 238 -4.40 -17.87 9.77
N VAL A 239 -4.97 -16.87 9.11
CA VAL A 239 -5.52 -15.68 9.78
C VAL A 239 -6.95 -15.96 10.25
N GLY A 240 -7.80 -16.45 9.35
CA GLY A 240 -9.11 -17.02 9.68
C GLY A 240 -10.13 -16.03 10.21
N TRP A 241 -10.08 -14.77 9.77
CA TRP A 241 -11.06 -13.76 10.19
C TRP A 241 -12.44 -14.01 9.58
N LYS A 242 -13.46 -13.73 10.38
CA LYS A 242 -14.86 -13.83 9.98
C LYS A 242 -15.19 -12.75 8.94
N THR A 243 -15.92 -13.12 7.89
CA THR A 243 -16.45 -12.18 6.90
C THR A 243 -17.82 -11.63 7.35
N GLY A 244 -18.13 -10.42 6.93
CA GLY A 244 -19.36 -9.71 7.24
C GLY A 244 -19.16 -8.20 7.19
N VAL A 245 -20.19 -7.45 6.79
CA VAL A 245 -20.13 -5.98 6.69
C VAL A 245 -19.91 -5.28 8.04
N ASP A 246 -20.26 -5.95 9.14
CA ASP A 246 -20.03 -5.49 10.51
C ASP A 246 -18.86 -6.23 11.20
N ASP A 247 -18.28 -7.23 10.55
CA ASP A 247 -17.20 -8.07 11.09
C ASP A 247 -15.83 -7.72 10.49
N LEU A 248 -15.78 -7.21 9.25
CA LEU A 248 -14.54 -6.92 8.55
C LEU A 248 -14.65 -5.61 7.76
N LEU A 249 -13.74 -4.68 8.02
CA LEU A 249 -13.57 -3.44 7.27
C LEU A 249 -12.29 -3.50 6.44
N VAL A 250 -12.38 -3.08 5.17
CA VAL A 250 -11.25 -2.87 4.29
C VAL A 250 -11.23 -1.41 3.81
N VAL A 251 -10.21 -0.66 4.23
CA VAL A 251 -9.93 0.70 3.74
C VAL A 251 -8.78 0.61 2.75
N SER A 252 -8.99 1.06 1.53
CA SER A 252 -8.00 1.06 0.45
C SER A 252 -7.68 2.50 0.07
N VAL A 253 -6.41 2.86 0.06
CA VAL A 253 -5.93 4.23 -0.21
C VAL A 253 -5.00 4.22 -1.42
N GLY A 254 -5.46 4.87 -2.49
CA GLY A 254 -4.74 5.02 -3.73
C GLY A 254 -3.73 6.18 -3.72
N THR A 255 -2.88 6.22 -4.73
CA THR A 255 -1.92 7.32 -4.98
C THR A 255 -2.39 8.28 -6.07
N GLY A 256 -3.68 8.23 -6.42
CA GLY A 256 -4.29 9.03 -7.48
C GLY A 256 -4.48 8.26 -8.79
N SER A 257 -5.68 8.33 -9.34
CA SER A 257 -6.04 7.73 -10.63
C SER A 257 -6.03 8.77 -11.74
N ALA A 258 -5.50 8.40 -12.91
CA ALA A 258 -5.69 9.17 -14.13
C ALA A 258 -5.98 8.24 -15.31
N ALA A 259 -7.15 8.41 -15.92
CA ALA A 259 -7.42 7.82 -17.21
C ALA A 259 -6.50 8.50 -18.24
N LYS A 260 -5.48 7.79 -18.73
CA LYS A 260 -4.61 8.25 -19.83
C LYS A 260 -5.31 8.07 -21.17
N ALA A 261 -6.48 8.70 -21.34
CA ALA A 261 -7.22 8.67 -22.58
C ALA A 261 -6.40 9.36 -23.68
N ARG A 262 -6.17 8.67 -24.80
CA ARG A 262 -5.52 9.21 -26.00
C ARG A 262 -6.53 9.27 -27.15
N PRO A 263 -7.46 10.25 -27.15
CA PRO A 263 -8.56 10.32 -28.13
C PRO A 263 -8.11 10.67 -29.57
N LYS A 264 -6.81 10.95 -29.77
CA LYS A 264 -6.20 11.29 -31.07
C LYS A 264 -5.05 10.34 -31.43
N LEU A 265 -5.13 9.07 -31.01
CA LEU A 265 -4.19 8.03 -31.44
C LEU A 265 -4.43 7.73 -32.93
N ASP A 266 -3.37 7.80 -33.73
CA ASP A 266 -3.37 7.27 -35.09
C ASP A 266 -2.84 5.82 -35.09
N GLU A 267 -3.20 5.00 -36.08
CA GLU A 267 -2.76 3.59 -36.16
C GLU A 267 -1.23 3.48 -36.32
N ASP A 268 -0.62 4.47 -36.97
CA ASP A 268 0.82 4.57 -37.19
C ASP A 268 1.62 4.94 -35.92
N ASP A 269 0.96 5.40 -34.85
CA ASP A 269 1.60 5.72 -33.56
C ASP A 269 1.86 4.46 -32.70
N LEU A 270 1.36 3.29 -33.12
CA LEU A 270 1.40 2.02 -32.39
C LEU A 270 2.62 1.15 -32.74
N TRP A 271 3.80 1.75 -32.84
CA TRP A 271 5.07 1.02 -32.94
C TRP A 271 5.52 0.39 -31.61
N LEU A 272 6.43 -0.58 -31.68
CA LEU A 272 6.94 -1.38 -30.56
C LEU A 272 7.43 -0.55 -29.35
N ILE A 273 8.01 0.63 -29.61
CA ILE A 273 8.54 1.53 -28.57
C ILE A 273 7.40 2.22 -27.80
N ASP A 274 6.30 2.58 -28.45
CA ASP A 274 5.13 3.16 -27.77
C ASP A 274 4.43 2.12 -26.90
N HIS A 275 4.28 0.89 -27.41
CA HIS A 275 3.79 -0.25 -26.63
C HIS A 275 4.65 -0.51 -25.39
N ALA A 276 5.98 -0.57 -25.53
CA ALA A 276 6.89 -0.79 -24.42
C ALA A 276 6.79 0.31 -23.33
N LYS A 277 6.47 1.55 -23.70
CA LYS A 277 6.33 2.68 -22.76
C LYS A 277 4.98 2.71 -22.06
N ASN A 278 3.89 2.34 -22.74
CA ASN A 278 2.53 2.57 -22.26
C ASN A 278 1.85 1.32 -21.67
N ILE A 279 2.17 0.11 -22.15
CA ILE A 279 1.52 -1.14 -21.69
C ILE A 279 1.70 -1.37 -20.19
N PRO A 280 2.90 -1.22 -19.58
CA PRO A 280 3.05 -1.49 -18.14
C PRO A 280 2.13 -0.64 -17.28
N GLY A 281 2.07 0.68 -17.54
CA GLY A 281 1.16 1.58 -16.82
C GLY A 281 -0.32 1.28 -17.08
N ALA A 282 -0.68 0.91 -18.31
CA ALA A 282 -2.05 0.53 -18.64
C ALA A 282 -2.48 -0.76 -17.91
N LEU A 283 -1.62 -1.78 -17.86
CA LEU A 283 -1.88 -3.04 -17.16
C LEU A 283 -1.95 -2.83 -15.64
N MET A 284 -1.06 -2.01 -15.06
CA MET A 284 -1.11 -1.66 -13.64
C MET A 284 -2.42 -0.94 -13.28
N ASN A 285 -2.83 0.03 -14.10
CA ASN A 285 -4.09 0.76 -13.90
C ASN A 285 -5.31 -0.16 -14.05
N ALA A 286 -5.32 -1.01 -15.07
CA ALA A 286 -6.40 -1.98 -15.29
C ALA A 286 -6.50 -2.99 -14.14
N ALA A 287 -5.37 -3.50 -13.64
CA ALA A 287 -5.34 -4.41 -12.51
C ALA A 287 -5.83 -3.74 -11.22
N SER A 288 -5.41 -2.49 -10.97
CA SER A 288 -5.85 -1.72 -9.79
C SER A 288 -7.36 -1.46 -9.81
N ALA A 289 -7.90 -1.04 -10.97
CA ALA A 289 -9.33 -0.87 -11.17
C ALA A 289 -10.11 -2.19 -11.06
N GLY A 290 -9.55 -3.29 -11.59
CA GLY A 290 -10.15 -4.63 -11.48
C GLY A 290 -10.27 -5.11 -10.03
N TRP A 291 -9.26 -4.89 -9.20
CA TRP A 291 -9.32 -5.25 -7.77
C TRP A 291 -10.21 -4.31 -6.95
N ASP A 292 -10.28 -3.02 -7.29
CA ASP A 292 -11.28 -2.10 -6.71
C ASP A 292 -12.71 -2.58 -7.05
N MET A 293 -12.97 -2.88 -8.33
CA MET A 293 -14.25 -3.44 -8.77
C MET A 293 -14.59 -4.74 -8.02
N ALA A 294 -13.65 -5.66 -7.86
CA ALA A 294 -13.85 -6.88 -7.08
C ALA A 294 -14.21 -6.57 -5.62
N CYS A 295 -13.54 -5.59 -5.00
CA CYS A 295 -13.84 -5.16 -3.64
C CYS A 295 -15.22 -4.53 -3.52
N ARG A 296 -15.67 -3.75 -4.51
CA ARG A 296 -17.01 -3.12 -4.51
C ARG A 296 -18.14 -4.11 -4.79
N MET A 297 -17.88 -5.14 -5.59
CA MET A 297 -18.84 -6.21 -5.83
C MET A 297 -19.03 -7.08 -4.58
N LEU A 298 -17.92 -7.56 -3.99
CA LEU A 298 -17.96 -8.47 -2.85
C LEU A 298 -18.15 -7.77 -1.51
N GLY A 299 -17.70 -6.52 -1.38
CA GLY A 299 -17.86 -5.69 -0.19
C GLY A 299 -19.03 -4.71 -0.30
N GLU A 300 -19.52 -4.24 0.83
CA GLU A 300 -20.40 -3.08 0.93
C GLU A 300 -19.56 -1.82 0.73
N CYS A 301 -19.57 -1.28 -0.49
CA CYS A 301 -18.87 -0.02 -0.78
C CYS A 301 -19.59 1.14 -0.08
N ARG A 302 -18.91 1.77 0.88
CA ARG A 302 -19.43 2.92 1.64
C ARG A 302 -18.92 4.24 1.10
N PHE A 303 -17.81 4.22 0.36
CA PHE A 303 -17.28 5.35 -0.37
C PHE A 303 -16.28 4.89 -1.43
N GLY A 304 -16.34 5.52 -2.60
CA GLY A 304 -15.34 5.45 -3.66
C GLY A 304 -15.80 6.28 -4.85
N LEU A 305 -14.89 6.90 -5.59
CA LEU A 305 -15.27 7.58 -6.84
C LEU A 305 -15.71 6.56 -7.90
N PRO A 306 -16.50 6.96 -8.92
CA PRO A 306 -16.91 6.05 -9.98
C PRO A 306 -15.71 5.42 -10.72
N ILE A 307 -15.77 4.10 -10.97
CA ILE A 307 -14.73 3.36 -11.72
C ILE A 307 -14.94 3.58 -13.23
N ASP A 308 -16.15 3.31 -13.72
CA ASP A 308 -16.53 3.46 -15.10
C ASP A 308 -18.03 3.80 -15.22
N ARG A 309 -18.54 3.85 -16.46
CA ARG A 309 -19.91 4.27 -16.76
C ARG A 309 -20.98 3.21 -16.50
N GLU A 310 -20.60 1.93 -16.39
CA GLU A 310 -21.50 0.81 -16.18
C GLU A 310 -21.53 0.41 -14.70
N ILE A 311 -20.35 0.21 -14.10
CA ILE A 311 -20.21 -0.11 -12.68
C ILE A 311 -20.51 1.10 -11.78
N GLY A 312 -20.17 2.32 -12.23
CA GLY A 312 -20.30 3.51 -11.40
C GLY A 312 -19.45 3.44 -10.12
N ASP A 313 -20.00 3.87 -8.98
CA ASP A 313 -19.31 3.84 -7.68
C ASP A 313 -19.71 2.64 -6.79
N MET A 314 -20.79 1.92 -7.13
CA MET A 314 -21.37 0.84 -6.34
C MET A 314 -21.68 1.24 -4.88
N VAL A 315 -21.88 2.52 -4.59
CA VAL A 315 -22.31 2.99 -3.26
C VAL A 315 -23.83 2.93 -3.20
N LEU A 316 -24.38 2.22 -2.21
CA LEU A 316 -25.83 2.22 -1.99
C LEU A 316 -26.25 3.51 -1.28
N ALA A 317 -27.31 4.15 -1.78
CA ALA A 317 -27.82 5.39 -1.20
C ALA A 317 -28.22 5.18 0.28
N PRO A 318 -27.94 6.15 1.18
CA PRO A 318 -28.45 6.11 2.54
C PRO A 318 -29.98 5.94 2.55
N GLY A 319 -30.49 4.91 3.22
CA GLY A 319 -31.93 4.61 3.27
C GLY A 319 -32.48 3.80 2.07
N ALA A 320 -31.62 3.21 1.24
CA ALA A 320 -32.04 2.23 0.25
C ALA A 320 -32.88 1.11 0.91
N SER A 321 -33.94 0.67 0.23
CA SER A 321 -34.90 -0.29 0.78
C SER A 321 -34.21 -1.60 1.20
N ALA A 322 -34.76 -2.28 2.22
CA ALA A 322 -34.31 -3.62 2.60
C ALA A 322 -34.51 -4.57 1.41
N GLY A 323 -33.44 -4.79 0.63
CA GLY A 323 -33.46 -5.55 -0.64
C GLY A 323 -32.80 -4.83 -1.82
N ALA A 324 -32.50 -3.53 -1.72
CA ALA A 324 -31.67 -2.84 -2.69
C ALA A 324 -30.25 -3.41 -2.63
N SER A 325 -29.95 -4.29 -3.58
CA SER A 325 -28.62 -4.87 -3.72
C SER A 325 -28.05 -4.52 -5.08
N ASN A 326 -26.82 -4.02 -5.08
CA ASN A 326 -26.01 -3.88 -6.28
C ASN A 326 -25.19 -5.15 -6.57
N TRP A 327 -25.51 -6.25 -5.89
CA TRP A 327 -24.83 -7.54 -6.00
C TRP A 327 -25.79 -8.69 -5.71
N THR A 328 -25.69 -9.82 -6.41
CA THR A 328 -26.63 -10.94 -6.21
C THR A 328 -26.27 -11.84 -5.04
N GLY A 329 -25.03 -11.77 -4.52
CA GLY A 329 -24.57 -12.54 -3.37
C GLY A 329 -24.57 -11.77 -2.05
N ALA A 330 -24.11 -12.43 -0.98
CA ALA A 330 -23.89 -11.78 0.30
C ALA A 330 -22.60 -10.93 0.29
N LYS A 331 -22.68 -9.71 0.81
CA LYS A 331 -21.51 -8.85 1.02
C LYS A 331 -20.62 -9.44 2.12
N GLN A 332 -19.30 -9.43 1.90
CA GLN A 332 -18.31 -10.13 2.73
C GLN A 332 -17.52 -9.21 3.67
N PHE A 333 -17.56 -7.89 3.46
CA PHE A 333 -16.86 -6.89 4.27
C PHE A 333 -17.40 -5.49 3.96
N ALA A 334 -17.20 -4.54 4.85
CA ALA A 334 -17.34 -3.12 4.55
C ALA A 334 -16.12 -2.63 3.77
N TYR A 335 -16.34 -1.86 2.71
CA TYR A 335 -15.27 -1.39 1.83
C TYR A 335 -15.28 0.13 1.65
N VAL A 336 -14.10 0.73 1.70
CA VAL A 336 -13.88 2.16 1.46
C VAL A 336 -12.68 2.32 0.55
N ARG A 337 -12.84 3.06 -0.56
CA ARG A 337 -11.76 3.43 -1.48
C ARG A 337 -11.54 4.93 -1.47
N TYR A 338 -10.39 5.37 -0.98
CA TYR A 338 -9.93 6.74 -1.09
C TYR A 338 -8.89 6.85 -2.20
N GLU A 339 -9.31 7.33 -3.36
CA GLU A 339 -8.44 7.53 -4.51
C GLU A 339 -8.84 8.83 -5.23
N PRO A 340 -7.98 9.86 -5.25
CA PRO A 340 -8.27 11.09 -5.97
C PRO A 340 -8.21 10.89 -7.49
N ASP A 341 -9.15 11.49 -8.22
CA ASP A 341 -8.99 11.72 -9.65
C ASP A 341 -7.99 12.86 -9.87
N VAL A 342 -6.83 12.54 -10.42
CA VAL A 342 -5.75 13.51 -10.70
C VAL A 342 -5.72 13.95 -12.16
N THR A 343 -6.81 13.76 -12.91
CA THR A 343 -7.04 14.40 -14.21
C THR A 343 -7.34 15.90 -14.03
N SER A 344 -7.32 16.68 -15.12
CA SER A 344 -7.70 18.10 -15.08
C SER A 344 -9.08 18.32 -14.47
N THR A 345 -10.05 17.44 -14.77
CA THR A 345 -11.41 17.50 -14.25
C THR A 345 -11.43 17.23 -12.76
N GLY A 346 -10.76 16.16 -12.31
CA GLY A 346 -10.66 15.84 -10.88
C GLY A 346 -9.98 16.93 -10.06
N LEU A 347 -8.87 17.48 -10.56
CA LEU A 347 -8.16 18.59 -9.92
C LEU A 347 -9.01 19.85 -9.86
N ALA A 348 -9.71 20.21 -10.93
CA ALA A 348 -10.67 21.33 -10.92
C ALA A 348 -11.79 21.10 -9.90
N GLY A 349 -12.30 19.86 -9.82
CA GLY A 349 -13.27 19.44 -8.81
C GLY A 349 -12.79 19.67 -7.38
N LEU A 350 -11.49 19.50 -7.11
CA LEU A 350 -10.86 19.78 -5.82
C LEU A 350 -10.48 21.26 -5.59
N GLY A 351 -10.81 22.17 -6.52
CA GLY A 351 -10.41 23.57 -6.45
C GLY A 351 -8.92 23.80 -6.77
N LEU A 352 -8.30 22.85 -7.47
CA LEU A 352 -6.87 22.82 -7.79
C LEU A 352 -6.61 22.92 -9.31
N ALA A 353 -7.49 23.63 -10.04
CA ALA A 353 -7.37 23.80 -11.49
C ALA A 353 -6.04 24.44 -11.97
N GLY A 354 -5.29 25.08 -11.06
CA GLY A 354 -3.97 25.66 -11.34
C GLY A 354 -2.81 24.66 -11.26
N ILE A 355 -3.03 23.41 -10.86
CA ILE A 355 -2.02 22.35 -10.86
C ILE A 355 -2.03 21.66 -12.22
N ASP A 356 -0.86 21.53 -12.86
CA ASP A 356 -0.71 20.74 -14.07
C ASP A 356 -0.85 19.24 -13.75
N PRO A 357 -1.89 18.54 -14.28
CA PRO A 357 -2.11 17.12 -14.03
C PRO A 357 -0.88 16.26 -14.34
N ALA A 358 -0.12 16.60 -15.39
CA ALA A 358 1.05 15.83 -15.78
C ALA A 358 2.11 15.80 -14.68
N THR A 359 2.18 16.82 -13.83
CA THR A 359 3.15 16.90 -12.73
C THR A 359 2.75 16.10 -11.50
N VAL A 360 1.49 15.67 -11.39
CA VAL A 360 0.98 14.89 -10.24
C VAL A 360 0.53 13.47 -10.64
N GLN A 361 0.89 13.03 -11.84
CA GLN A 361 0.61 11.69 -12.39
C GLN A 361 1.86 10.83 -12.57
N VAL A 362 3.05 11.36 -12.27
CA VAL A 362 4.33 10.67 -12.51
C VAL A 362 5.02 10.32 -11.20
N MET A 363 5.48 9.07 -11.11
CA MET A 363 6.01 8.45 -9.89
C MET A 363 7.34 9.03 -9.37
N ASP A 364 8.02 9.88 -10.15
CA ASP A 364 9.29 10.54 -9.81
C ASP A 364 9.19 12.08 -9.77
N SER A 365 7.98 12.62 -9.62
CA SER A 365 7.71 14.06 -9.60
C SER A 365 8.13 14.79 -8.30
N VAL A 366 9.37 14.58 -7.88
CA VAL A 366 9.93 15.13 -6.63
C VAL A 366 9.93 16.66 -6.59
N LYS A 367 9.99 17.31 -7.75
CA LYS A 367 9.93 18.79 -7.85
C LYS A 367 8.57 19.36 -7.47
N HIS A 368 7.52 18.53 -7.50
CA HIS A 368 6.13 18.94 -7.29
C HIS A 368 5.53 18.37 -6.00
N ILE A 369 6.37 18.00 -5.01
CA ILE A 369 5.94 17.50 -3.69
C ILE A 369 4.83 18.37 -3.07
N LYS A 370 4.96 19.70 -3.14
CA LYS A 370 3.95 20.61 -2.57
C LYS A 370 2.59 20.48 -3.25
N ASP A 371 2.56 20.31 -4.56
CA ASP A 371 1.31 20.14 -5.30
C ASP A 371 0.71 18.75 -5.05
N ILE A 372 1.53 17.70 -4.98
CA ILE A 372 1.11 16.35 -4.59
C ILE A 372 0.45 16.36 -3.20
N GLN A 373 1.06 17.05 -2.22
CA GLN A 373 0.47 17.20 -0.89
C GLN A 373 -0.83 18.00 -0.92
N ARG A 374 -0.91 19.08 -1.71
CA ARG A 374 -2.15 19.87 -1.85
C ARG A 374 -3.30 19.02 -2.41
N VAL A 375 -3.03 18.15 -3.39
CA VAL A 375 -4.02 17.20 -3.92
C VAL A 375 -4.53 16.28 -2.83
N GLY A 376 -3.62 15.59 -2.12
CA GLY A 376 -3.98 14.69 -1.04
C GLY A 376 -4.76 15.37 0.08
N ALA A 377 -4.31 16.54 0.53
CA ALA A 377 -4.97 17.31 1.59
C ALA A 377 -6.36 17.83 1.17
N ALA A 378 -6.50 18.34 -0.06
CA ALA A 378 -7.79 18.82 -0.58
C ALA A 378 -8.81 17.68 -0.73
N PHE A 379 -8.36 16.53 -1.26
CA PHE A 379 -9.21 15.34 -1.35
C PHE A 379 -9.61 14.85 0.05
N ALA A 380 -8.65 14.74 0.96
CA ALA A 380 -8.89 14.28 2.33
C ALA A 380 -9.90 15.17 3.06
N ALA A 381 -9.74 16.49 2.98
CA ALA A 381 -10.65 17.45 3.60
C ALA A 381 -12.10 17.33 3.08
N ARG A 382 -12.27 16.97 1.81
CA ARG A 382 -13.60 16.87 1.18
C ARG A 382 -14.26 15.50 1.33
N HIS A 383 -13.47 14.43 1.37
CA HIS A 383 -13.97 13.07 1.16
C HIS A 383 -13.66 12.09 2.30
N VAL A 384 -12.65 12.34 3.14
CA VAL A 384 -12.40 11.47 4.31
C VAL A 384 -13.41 11.82 5.40
N ASP A 385 -14.19 10.82 5.79
CA ASP A 385 -15.29 10.95 6.74
C ASP A 385 -15.45 9.62 7.51
N LEU A 386 -15.49 9.69 8.83
CA LEU A 386 -15.63 8.52 9.70
C LEU A 386 -16.98 7.82 9.55
N LYS A 387 -17.99 8.46 8.96
CA LYS A 387 -19.25 7.77 8.62
C LYS A 387 -19.02 6.61 7.63
N HIS A 388 -17.97 6.67 6.82
CA HIS A 388 -17.61 5.56 5.92
C HIS A 388 -17.13 4.33 6.73
N LEU A 389 -16.71 4.53 7.98
CA LEU A 389 -16.22 3.50 8.90
C LEU A 389 -17.28 3.10 9.96
N THR A 390 -18.55 3.41 9.74
CA THR A 390 -19.63 3.13 10.70
C THR A 390 -19.60 1.67 11.17
N GLY A 391 -19.70 1.44 12.49
CA GLY A 391 -19.55 0.10 13.08
C GLY A 391 -18.12 -0.28 13.48
N PHE A 392 -17.12 0.54 13.13
CA PHE A 392 -15.69 0.26 13.40
C PHE A 392 -14.97 1.36 14.21
N CYS A 393 -15.64 2.47 14.54
CA CYS A 393 -15.11 3.64 15.24
C CYS A 393 -15.72 3.86 16.63
#